data_AF-A0A956GM16-F1
#
_entry.id   AF-A0A956GM16-F1
#
_cell.length_a   1.000
_cell.length_b   1.000
_cell.length_c   1.000
_cell.angle_alpha   90.00
_cell.angle_beta   90.00
_cell.angle_gamma   90.00
#
_symmetry.space_group_name_H-M   'P 1'
#
loop_
_entity.id
_entity.type
_entity.pdbx_description
1 polymer ?
#
loop_
_entity_poly.entity_id
_entity_poly.type
_entity_poly.pdbx_seq_one_letter_code
_entity_poly.pdbx_strand_id
1 'polypeptide(L)'
;VALAALTCAALAALAACGDNGGADPDAAAPDADVAPAFRTPVDLPDDQLALRALQILGADVDGAESACVPCHSLSESKLREWGEYTSDALAGCLTDLAVSSQASALAMIDCVKNRSAVSGTKFATPALGFWAAGAGRDWWAYTFARAYPEDGAAQWATFQSQVKMPPGGLPALPDDDYDVVAEWFVRGQPLLDEMLDETPPPGQCDALITPSVGAHLDAIATTGWRASNVASGLLMYGCAGAAGPRDCLTDETDAASTGFGASWAVSGHGVLRVLHEVTYASAYWTRSSADGRFVGHGRYTSPNAAIIDLQADRVIPVDASYDPGFFPDNSGFVMQGGARNVCAMSVLTAGPASISMTEAGCADLGEVGLYQHVGALPGGGDYFAVDGPFVSDDGGHFVTHGDPSANFAQNSGASLTPMVFDGTTFQARIPVAVSTPYEGDAVLSPSAGLLISRVSGPSGEQNGFTMRALNYAPQGNSYQITAQVAARYCYSGGKPAFSYDEEWLVFHHYLEDTDADAQELGFADRNDPGFAGYRTSGASNIYLMSLRTGQRVRITNMAPNQYALYPHFRSDGWIYFIVRDGGRNREDVVASDAALVAEGL
;
A
#
# COMPACT_ATOMS: atom_id res chain seq x y z
N VAL A 1 26.31 24.15 -56.85
CA VAL A 1 26.16 23.59 -58.21
C VAL A 1 24.69 23.19 -58.37
N ALA A 2 23.97 23.91 -59.25
CA ALA A 2 22.59 23.82 -59.77
C ALA A 2 21.48 23.15 -58.92
N LEU A 3 20.42 23.86 -58.47
CA LEU A 3 19.18 24.25 -59.20
C LEU A 3 18.41 23.04 -59.80
N ALA A 4 17.08 22.88 -59.74
CA ALA A 4 15.91 23.74 -59.56
C ALA A 4 14.74 22.82 -59.07
N ALA A 5 13.75 23.18 -58.24
CA ALA A 5 12.73 24.25 -58.28
C ALA A 5 11.63 24.08 -59.36
N LEU A 6 10.39 24.03 -58.85
CA LEU A 6 9.13 24.65 -59.34
C LEU A 6 8.03 23.84 -60.10
N THR A 7 6.92 23.65 -59.36
CA THR A 7 5.51 24.06 -59.62
C THR A 7 4.57 23.39 -60.65
N CYS A 8 3.39 23.03 -60.10
CA CYS A 8 1.99 23.27 -60.52
C CYS A 8 1.54 22.92 -61.95
N ALA A 9 0.47 22.10 -62.05
CA ALA A 9 -0.81 22.53 -62.62
C ALA A 9 -1.91 21.47 -62.40
N ALA A 10 -3.11 21.97 -62.09
CA ALA A 10 -4.36 21.23 -61.98
C ALA A 10 -4.87 20.73 -63.35
N LEU A 11 -5.67 19.66 -63.33
CA LEU A 11 -6.70 19.43 -64.34
C LEU A 11 -7.90 18.71 -63.72
N ALA A 12 -9.01 19.42 -63.69
CA ALA A 12 -10.34 18.87 -63.50
C ALA A 12 -11.01 18.68 -64.87
N ALA A 13 -11.82 17.63 -64.93
CA ALA A 13 -13.05 17.45 -65.71
C ALA A 13 -13.01 16.69 -67.07
N LEU A 14 -13.93 15.70 -67.07
CA LEU A 14 -14.76 15.14 -68.15
C LEU A 14 -14.17 14.09 -69.11
N ALA A 15 -14.55 12.83 -68.86
CA ALA A 15 -15.10 11.96 -69.88
C ALA A 15 -16.16 11.03 -69.26
N ALA A 16 -17.42 11.31 -69.56
CA ALA A 16 -18.53 10.38 -69.40
C ALA A 16 -18.49 9.37 -70.56
N CYS A 17 -18.65 8.08 -70.26
CA CYS A 17 -19.26 7.04 -71.11
C CYS A 17 -19.26 5.72 -70.33
N GLY A 18 -20.43 5.10 -70.16
CA GLY A 18 -20.49 3.70 -69.75
C GLY A 18 -21.53 3.40 -68.69
N ASP A 19 -22.80 3.65 -69.05
CA ASP A 19 -23.95 3.03 -68.41
C ASP A 19 -23.78 1.50 -68.46
N ASN A 20 -23.64 0.87 -67.31
CA ASN A 20 -23.89 -0.57 -67.12
C ASN A 20 -24.29 -0.77 -65.67
N GLY A 21 -25.61 -0.75 -65.45
CA GLY A 21 -26.24 -1.18 -64.23
C GLY A 21 -25.87 -2.63 -63.92
N GLY A 22 -24.87 -2.80 -63.07
CA GLY A 22 -24.78 -3.92 -62.15
C GLY A 22 -24.79 -3.29 -60.76
N ALA A 23 -25.91 -3.41 -60.06
CA ALA A 23 -25.93 -3.12 -58.63
C ALA A 23 -24.94 -4.09 -57.99
N ASP A 24 -23.79 -3.58 -57.57
CA ASP A 24 -22.86 -4.30 -56.71
C ASP A 24 -23.57 -4.46 -55.36
N PRO A 25 -23.93 -5.68 -54.92
CA PRO A 25 -24.65 -5.87 -53.67
C PRO A 25 -23.81 -5.57 -52.42
N ASP A 26 -22.53 -5.21 -52.57
CA ASP A 26 -21.59 -4.97 -51.46
C ASP A 26 -21.22 -3.49 -51.23
N ALA A 27 -22.03 -2.54 -51.70
CA ALA A 27 -21.95 -1.15 -51.23
C ALA A 27 -22.68 -0.97 -49.88
N ALA A 28 -22.59 -1.95 -48.97
CA ALA A 28 -22.94 -1.75 -47.58
C ALA A 28 -21.97 -0.71 -46.99
N ALA A 29 -22.48 0.15 -46.09
CA ALA A 29 -21.60 0.96 -45.25
C ALA A 29 -20.56 0.03 -44.60
N PRO A 30 -19.29 0.46 -44.43
CA PRO A 30 -18.30 -0.37 -43.73
C PRO A 30 -18.93 -0.87 -42.43
N ASP A 31 -18.88 -2.19 -42.22
CA ASP A 31 -19.48 -2.82 -41.05
C ASP A 31 -19.10 -2.01 -39.81
N ALA A 32 -20.09 -1.66 -39.01
CA ALA A 32 -19.85 -0.94 -37.77
C ALA A 32 -18.83 -1.76 -36.97
N ASP A 33 -17.73 -1.11 -36.59
CA ASP A 33 -16.65 -1.74 -35.83
C ASP A 33 -17.26 -2.44 -34.61
N VAL A 34 -17.20 -3.77 -34.58
CA VAL A 34 -17.87 -4.58 -33.56
C VAL A 34 -16.92 -4.67 -32.39
N ALA A 35 -17.38 -4.22 -31.21
CA ALA A 35 -16.60 -4.36 -30.00
C ALA A 35 -16.22 -5.83 -29.77
N PRO A 36 -14.96 -6.15 -29.38
CA PRO A 36 -14.58 -7.48 -28.93
C PRO A 36 -15.51 -7.97 -27.81
N ALA A 37 -15.53 -9.27 -27.53
CA ALA A 37 -16.30 -9.74 -26.37
C ALA A 37 -15.66 -9.20 -25.07
N PHE A 38 -16.47 -8.66 -24.15
CA PHE A 38 -15.99 -8.28 -22.82
C PHE A 38 -15.57 -9.53 -22.00
N ARG A 39 -16.33 -10.61 -22.17
CA ARG A 39 -16.09 -11.96 -21.67
C ARG A 39 -16.90 -12.95 -22.51
N THR A 40 -16.50 -14.20 -22.54
CA THR A 40 -17.29 -15.30 -23.11
C THR A 40 -18.10 -15.97 -22.00
N PRO A 41 -19.43 -16.10 -22.10
CA PRO A 41 -20.21 -16.88 -21.15
C PRO A 41 -19.76 -18.34 -21.12
N VAL A 42 -19.63 -18.90 -19.92
CA VAL A 42 -19.24 -20.29 -19.70
C VAL A 42 -20.45 -21.11 -19.25
N ASP A 43 -20.76 -22.18 -19.98
CA ASP A 43 -21.86 -23.10 -19.65
C ASP A 43 -21.35 -24.27 -18.80
N LEU A 44 -21.01 -23.98 -17.54
CA LEU A 44 -20.71 -24.98 -16.53
C LEU A 44 -21.81 -24.99 -15.45
N PRO A 45 -22.15 -26.17 -14.90
CA PRO A 45 -22.90 -26.27 -13.65
C PRO A 45 -22.17 -25.54 -12.51
N ASP A 46 -22.93 -24.95 -11.58
CA ASP A 46 -22.36 -24.06 -10.55
C ASP A 46 -21.31 -24.76 -9.66
N ASP A 47 -21.43 -26.07 -9.42
CA ASP A 47 -20.45 -26.85 -8.67
C ASP A 47 -19.11 -26.99 -9.41
N GLN A 48 -19.16 -27.22 -10.72
CA GLN A 48 -17.95 -27.28 -11.55
C GLN A 48 -17.35 -25.89 -11.78
N LEU A 49 -18.21 -24.89 -11.95
CA LEU A 49 -17.83 -23.50 -12.15
C LEU A 49 -17.10 -22.95 -10.92
N ALA A 50 -17.67 -23.12 -9.72
CA ALA A 50 -17.09 -22.62 -8.48
C ALA A 50 -15.77 -23.32 -8.15
N LEU A 51 -15.70 -24.66 -8.27
CA LEU A 51 -14.45 -25.38 -8.04
C LEU A 51 -13.36 -24.94 -9.01
N ARG A 52 -13.66 -24.84 -10.32
CA ARG A 52 -12.66 -24.40 -11.30
C ARG A 52 -12.24 -22.94 -11.08
N ALA A 53 -13.16 -22.05 -10.74
CA ALA A 53 -12.82 -20.66 -10.45
C ALA A 53 -11.92 -20.53 -9.22
N LEU A 54 -12.24 -21.24 -8.13
CA LEU A 54 -11.41 -21.29 -6.92
C LEU A 54 -10.03 -21.89 -7.20
N GLN A 55 -9.96 -22.95 -8.03
CA GLN A 55 -8.69 -23.53 -8.46
C GLN A 55 -7.83 -22.53 -9.25
N ILE A 56 -8.41 -21.82 -10.22
CA ILE A 56 -7.71 -20.80 -11.04
C ILE A 56 -7.18 -19.67 -10.15
N LEU A 57 -8.02 -19.15 -9.25
CA LEU A 57 -7.61 -18.09 -8.32
C LEU A 57 -6.49 -18.57 -7.38
N GLY A 58 -6.54 -19.85 -7.00
CA GLY A 58 -5.61 -20.48 -6.07
C GLY A 58 -6.12 -20.49 -4.63
N ALA A 59 -7.44 -20.42 -4.45
CA ALA A 59 -8.06 -20.62 -3.15
C ALA A 59 -7.68 -22.01 -2.57
N ASP A 60 -7.84 -22.20 -1.26
CA ASP A 60 -7.47 -23.43 -0.55
C ASP A 60 -8.44 -24.59 -0.86
N VAL A 61 -8.39 -25.09 -2.09
CA VAL A 61 -9.19 -26.19 -2.63
C VAL A 61 -8.31 -27.20 -3.36
N ASP A 62 -8.78 -28.44 -3.46
CA ASP A 62 -8.06 -29.49 -4.18
C ASP A 62 -7.80 -29.08 -5.64
N GLY A 63 -6.54 -29.18 -6.09
CA GLY A 63 -6.14 -28.85 -7.46
C GLY A 63 -5.91 -27.35 -7.71
N ALA A 64 -5.80 -26.54 -6.65
CA ALA A 64 -5.51 -25.12 -6.75
C ALA A 64 -4.21 -24.81 -7.51
N GLU A 65 -4.28 -23.77 -8.33
CA GLU A 65 -3.16 -23.12 -9.01
C GLU A 65 -2.61 -21.98 -8.13
N SER A 66 -1.58 -21.26 -8.58
CA SER A 66 -0.98 -20.16 -7.80
C SER A 66 -1.04 -18.82 -8.54
N ALA A 67 -2.12 -18.56 -9.28
CA ALA A 67 -2.22 -17.36 -10.11
C ALA A 67 -2.37 -16.07 -9.28
N CYS A 68 -3.19 -16.09 -8.22
CA CYS A 68 -3.46 -14.89 -7.40
C CYS A 68 -2.86 -14.96 -5.98
N VAL A 69 -2.59 -16.17 -5.45
CA VAL A 69 -2.02 -16.39 -4.11
C VAL A 69 -0.70 -15.66 -3.84
N PRO A 70 0.23 -15.52 -4.80
CA PRO A 70 1.48 -14.80 -4.54
C PRO A 70 1.27 -13.34 -4.12
N CYS A 71 0.14 -12.73 -4.47
CA CYS A 71 -0.16 -11.33 -4.18
C CYS A 71 -1.36 -11.15 -3.23
N HIS A 72 -2.25 -12.15 -3.13
CA HIS A 72 -3.51 -12.03 -2.41
C HIS A 72 -3.74 -13.22 -1.48
N SER A 73 -4.24 -12.91 -0.28
CA SER A 73 -4.86 -13.91 0.58
C SER A 73 -6.31 -14.10 0.15
N LEU A 74 -6.69 -15.31 -0.21
CA LEU A 74 -8.00 -15.62 -0.80
C LEU A 74 -8.95 -16.21 0.25
N SER A 75 -9.40 -15.35 1.17
CA SER A 75 -10.46 -15.70 2.14
C SER A 75 -11.85 -15.56 1.53
N GLU A 76 -12.85 -16.18 2.16
CA GLU A 76 -14.27 -15.99 1.82
C GLU A 76 -14.62 -14.49 1.77
N SER A 77 -14.22 -13.75 2.80
CA SER A 77 -14.48 -12.30 2.88
C SER A 77 -13.79 -11.51 1.76
N LYS A 78 -12.53 -11.85 1.41
CA LYS A 78 -11.84 -11.21 0.28
C LYS A 78 -12.57 -11.47 -1.03
N LEU A 79 -13.00 -12.70 -1.26
CA LEU A 79 -13.68 -13.08 -2.50
C LEU A 79 -15.05 -12.41 -2.59
N ARG A 80 -15.79 -12.26 -1.50
CA ARG A 80 -17.04 -11.49 -1.47
C ARG A 80 -16.83 -10.01 -1.74
N GLU A 81 -15.83 -9.39 -1.11
CA GLU A 81 -15.45 -8.00 -1.37
C GLU A 81 -15.15 -7.78 -2.86
N TRP A 82 -14.42 -8.72 -3.50
CA TRP A 82 -14.20 -8.67 -4.95
C TRP A 82 -15.49 -8.86 -5.74
N GLY A 83 -16.40 -9.73 -5.29
CA GLY A 83 -17.70 -9.92 -5.91
C GLY A 83 -18.56 -8.68 -5.89
N GLU A 84 -18.61 -7.98 -4.74
CA GLU A 84 -19.30 -6.70 -4.58
C GLU A 84 -18.73 -5.66 -5.56
N TYR A 85 -17.41 -5.44 -5.57
CA TYR A 85 -16.76 -4.52 -6.50
C TYR A 85 -17.03 -4.88 -7.97
N THR A 86 -17.00 -6.17 -8.31
CA THR A 86 -17.25 -6.66 -9.67
C THR A 86 -18.68 -6.39 -10.11
N SER A 87 -19.64 -6.60 -9.20
CA SER A 87 -21.07 -6.37 -9.42
C SER A 87 -21.41 -4.88 -9.53
N ASP A 88 -20.83 -4.05 -8.66
CA ASP A 88 -20.99 -2.60 -8.67
C ASP A 88 -20.42 -1.99 -9.96
N ALA A 89 -19.26 -2.47 -10.41
CA ALA A 89 -18.67 -2.04 -11.67
C ALA A 89 -19.60 -2.35 -12.86
N LEU A 90 -20.19 -3.56 -12.93
CA LEU A 90 -21.14 -3.91 -14.00
C LEU A 90 -22.45 -3.13 -13.93
N ALA A 91 -22.98 -2.94 -12.72
CA ALA A 91 -24.27 -2.28 -12.53
C ALA A 91 -24.18 -0.76 -12.72
N GLY A 92 -23.07 -0.14 -12.31
CA GLY A 92 -22.89 1.31 -12.28
C GLY A 92 -22.05 1.87 -13.42
N CYS A 93 -20.96 1.19 -13.79
CA CYS A 93 -19.96 1.76 -14.71
C CYS A 93 -19.94 1.09 -16.08
N LEU A 94 -19.91 -0.23 -16.16
CA LEU A 94 -19.71 -1.00 -17.39
C LEU A 94 -21.05 -1.37 -18.04
N THR A 95 -21.87 -0.36 -18.29
CA THR A 95 -23.30 -0.54 -18.63
C THR A 95 -23.59 -0.71 -20.14
N ASP A 96 -22.61 -0.45 -21.01
CA ASP A 96 -22.72 -0.62 -22.47
C ASP A 96 -21.53 -1.42 -23.00
N LEU A 97 -21.58 -2.73 -22.82
CA LEU A 97 -20.51 -3.64 -23.25
C LEU A 97 -20.35 -3.73 -24.78
N ALA A 98 -21.34 -3.26 -25.55
CA ALA A 98 -21.23 -3.12 -27.01
C ALA A 98 -20.47 -1.84 -27.41
N VAL A 99 -20.20 -0.94 -26.46
CA VAL A 99 -19.46 0.31 -26.64
C VAL A 99 -20.03 1.10 -27.83
N SER A 100 -21.35 1.28 -27.81
CA SER A 100 -22.15 1.76 -28.94
C SER A 100 -21.77 3.17 -29.44
N SER A 101 -21.09 3.96 -28.61
CA SER A 101 -20.65 5.32 -28.94
C SER A 101 -19.40 5.75 -28.18
N GLN A 102 -18.72 6.80 -28.68
CA GLN A 102 -17.62 7.44 -27.96
C GLN A 102 -18.05 8.00 -26.60
N ALA A 103 -19.25 8.59 -26.51
CA ALA A 103 -19.76 9.15 -25.25
C ALA A 103 -19.97 8.05 -24.19
N SER A 104 -20.49 6.89 -24.63
CA SER A 104 -20.62 5.70 -23.78
C SER A 104 -19.25 5.21 -23.29
N ALA A 105 -18.28 5.06 -24.19
CA ALA A 105 -16.92 4.65 -23.85
C ALA A 105 -16.27 5.60 -22.82
N LEU A 106 -16.39 6.92 -23.01
CA LEU A 106 -15.90 7.92 -22.07
C LEU A 106 -16.59 7.80 -20.70
N ALA A 107 -17.92 7.66 -20.67
CA ALA A 107 -18.67 7.53 -19.43
C ALA A 107 -18.26 6.29 -18.62
N MET A 108 -18.06 5.14 -19.28
CA MET A 108 -17.59 3.91 -18.62
C MET A 108 -16.18 4.09 -18.05
N ILE A 109 -15.25 4.64 -18.84
CA ILE A 109 -13.86 4.90 -18.39
C ILE A 109 -13.83 5.91 -17.24
N ASP A 110 -14.58 6.99 -17.33
CA ASP A 110 -14.62 8.01 -16.27
C ASP A 110 -15.27 7.45 -14.99
N CYS A 111 -16.26 6.55 -15.11
CA CYS A 111 -16.91 5.92 -13.96
C CYS A 111 -15.97 5.04 -13.15
N VAL A 112 -15.08 4.27 -13.81
CA VAL A 112 -14.09 3.40 -13.12
C VAL A 112 -12.87 4.16 -12.60
N LYS A 113 -12.80 5.47 -12.82
CA LYS A 113 -11.86 6.32 -12.10
C LYS A 113 -12.35 6.48 -10.66
N ASN A 114 -11.41 6.52 -9.74
CA ASN A 114 -11.71 6.82 -8.36
C ASN A 114 -12.32 8.23 -8.28
N ARG A 115 -13.59 8.35 -7.87
CA ARG A 115 -14.37 9.59 -7.94
C ARG A 115 -14.45 10.18 -9.34
N SER A 116 -15.26 9.54 -10.19
CA SER A 116 -15.61 10.00 -11.53
C SER A 116 -16.05 11.47 -11.63
N ALA A 117 -16.57 12.05 -10.55
CA ALA A 117 -16.98 13.46 -10.47
C ALA A 117 -15.81 14.46 -10.36
N VAL A 118 -14.57 14.01 -10.17
CA VAL A 118 -13.37 14.87 -10.04
C VAL A 118 -12.45 14.64 -11.23
N SER A 119 -12.11 15.72 -11.94
CA SER A 119 -11.22 15.64 -13.11
C SER A 119 -9.80 15.23 -12.72
N GLY A 120 -9.17 14.35 -13.51
CA GLY A 120 -7.78 13.94 -13.35
C GLY A 120 -7.52 12.86 -12.29
N THR A 121 -8.57 12.19 -11.80
CA THR A 121 -8.43 11.11 -10.83
C THR A 121 -7.89 9.82 -11.46
N LYS A 122 -7.20 9.02 -10.63
CA LYS A 122 -6.63 7.73 -11.02
C LYS A 122 -7.70 6.66 -11.15
N PHE A 123 -7.41 5.63 -11.93
CA PHE A 123 -8.16 4.38 -11.88
C PHE A 123 -7.88 3.68 -10.55
N ALA A 124 -8.88 2.99 -10.01
CA ALA A 124 -8.76 2.25 -8.76
C ALA A 124 -9.24 0.82 -8.95
N THR A 125 -8.43 -0.14 -8.53
CA THR A 125 -8.78 -1.57 -8.59
C THR A 125 -10.12 -1.88 -7.90
N PRO A 126 -10.45 -1.28 -6.73
CA PRO A 126 -11.79 -1.45 -6.14
C PRO A 126 -12.96 -0.99 -7.01
N ALA A 127 -12.75 -0.07 -7.97
CA ALA A 127 -13.80 0.34 -8.91
C ALA A 127 -14.04 -0.67 -10.05
N LEU A 128 -13.24 -1.75 -10.10
CA LEU A 128 -13.29 -2.79 -11.13
C LEU A 128 -13.56 -4.18 -10.56
N GLY A 129 -13.16 -4.47 -9.31
CA GLY A 129 -13.19 -5.83 -8.78
C GLY A 129 -12.36 -6.77 -9.65
N PHE A 130 -12.91 -7.93 -10.00
CA PHE A 130 -12.26 -8.93 -10.85
C PHE A 130 -11.96 -8.41 -12.28
N TRP A 131 -12.67 -7.39 -12.77
CA TRP A 131 -12.41 -6.84 -14.12
C TRP A 131 -11.01 -6.24 -14.27
N ALA A 132 -10.32 -5.94 -13.16
CA ALA A 132 -8.91 -5.57 -13.14
C ALA A 132 -7.98 -6.66 -13.72
N ALA A 133 -8.33 -7.95 -13.55
CA ALA A 133 -7.60 -9.07 -14.16
C ALA A 133 -7.72 -9.09 -15.69
N GLY A 134 -8.78 -8.46 -16.22
CA GLY A 134 -9.05 -8.31 -17.64
C GLY A 134 -8.50 -7.02 -18.26
N ALA A 135 -7.84 -6.14 -17.50
CA ALA A 135 -7.40 -4.81 -17.97
C ALA A 135 -6.49 -4.85 -19.20
N GLY A 136 -5.83 -6.00 -19.43
CA GLY A 136 -4.98 -6.29 -20.59
C GLY A 136 -5.70 -6.69 -21.89
N ARG A 137 -7.03 -6.88 -21.87
CA ARG A 137 -7.79 -7.52 -22.96
C ARG A 137 -8.24 -6.54 -24.04
N ASP A 138 -8.51 -7.07 -25.23
CA ASP A 138 -8.87 -6.31 -26.44
C ASP A 138 -10.11 -5.44 -26.28
N TRP A 139 -11.09 -5.86 -25.46
CA TRP A 139 -12.26 -5.04 -25.18
C TRP A 139 -11.87 -3.69 -24.56
N TRP A 140 -10.91 -3.66 -23.63
CA TRP A 140 -10.43 -2.41 -23.05
C TRP A 140 -9.68 -1.57 -24.08
N ALA A 141 -8.80 -2.18 -24.87
CA ALA A 141 -8.10 -1.49 -25.96
C ALA A 141 -9.10 -0.79 -26.90
N TYR A 142 -10.15 -1.51 -27.28
CA TYR A 142 -11.24 -1.01 -28.11
C TYR A 142 -11.99 0.15 -27.43
N THR A 143 -12.39 -0.01 -26.17
CA THR A 143 -13.11 1.02 -25.40
C THR A 143 -12.29 2.29 -25.26
N PHE A 144 -10.99 2.20 -24.97
CA PHE A 144 -10.09 3.36 -24.88
C PHE A 144 -9.87 4.02 -26.25
N ALA A 145 -9.69 3.24 -27.32
CA ALA A 145 -9.59 3.78 -28.68
C ALA A 145 -10.88 4.50 -29.12
N ARG A 146 -12.04 3.96 -28.72
CA ARG A 146 -13.34 4.57 -28.99
C ARG A 146 -13.56 5.86 -28.21
N ALA A 147 -13.14 5.90 -26.94
CA ALA A 147 -13.25 7.06 -26.06
C ALA A 147 -12.30 8.20 -26.45
N TYR A 148 -11.05 7.86 -26.78
CA TYR A 148 -9.97 8.79 -27.10
C TYR A 148 -9.36 8.46 -28.48
N PRO A 149 -9.97 8.90 -29.60
CA PRO A 149 -9.52 8.52 -30.95
C PRO A 149 -8.07 8.86 -31.28
N GLU A 150 -7.51 9.89 -30.63
CA GLU A 150 -6.14 10.35 -30.86
C GLU A 150 -5.13 9.80 -29.83
N ASP A 151 -5.59 9.33 -28.66
CA ASP A 151 -4.72 9.02 -27.51
C ASP A 151 -5.08 7.72 -26.78
N GLY A 152 -6.01 6.92 -27.32
CA GLY A 152 -6.56 5.74 -26.66
C GLY A 152 -5.51 4.73 -26.22
N ALA A 153 -4.46 4.52 -27.02
CA ALA A 153 -3.37 3.63 -26.66
C ALA A 153 -2.58 4.11 -25.43
N ALA A 154 -2.31 5.42 -25.30
CA ALA A 154 -1.59 5.97 -24.15
C ALA A 154 -2.47 6.01 -22.90
N GLN A 155 -3.76 6.31 -23.05
CA GLN A 155 -4.74 6.25 -21.96
C GLN A 155 -4.91 4.82 -21.44
N TRP A 156 -4.96 3.83 -22.35
CA TRP A 156 -5.04 2.42 -21.97
C TRP A 156 -3.75 1.93 -21.29
N ALA A 157 -2.58 2.33 -21.78
CA ALA A 157 -1.32 2.04 -21.10
C ALA A 157 -1.27 2.64 -19.68
N THR A 158 -1.81 3.86 -19.51
CA THR A 158 -1.95 4.49 -18.20
C THR A 158 -2.89 3.70 -17.29
N PHE A 159 -4.05 3.28 -17.81
CA PHE A 159 -4.99 2.40 -17.10
C PHE A 159 -4.33 1.10 -16.66
N GLN A 160 -3.67 0.38 -17.57
CA GLN A 160 -2.97 -0.86 -17.25
C GLN A 160 -1.90 -0.65 -16.17
N SER A 161 -1.14 0.44 -16.23
CA SER A 161 -0.12 0.72 -15.23
C SER A 161 -0.68 0.95 -13.81
N GLN A 162 -1.97 1.28 -13.70
CA GLN A 162 -2.62 1.61 -12.43
C GLN A 162 -3.42 0.45 -11.83
N VAL A 163 -4.09 -0.36 -12.66
CA VAL A 163 -5.07 -1.35 -12.16
C VAL A 163 -4.89 -2.77 -12.67
N LYS A 164 -4.00 -3.01 -13.65
CA LYS A 164 -3.85 -4.35 -14.23
C LYS A 164 -3.42 -5.35 -13.15
N MET A 165 -4.14 -6.47 -13.09
CA MET A 165 -3.78 -7.62 -12.26
C MET A 165 -3.50 -8.86 -13.14
N PRO A 166 -2.45 -9.66 -12.85
CA PRO A 166 -1.37 -9.34 -11.91
C PRO A 166 -0.53 -8.12 -12.40
N PRO A 167 0.12 -7.39 -11.48
CA PRO A 167 0.90 -6.21 -11.83
C PRO A 167 2.18 -6.59 -12.58
N GLY A 168 2.76 -5.61 -13.28
CA GLY A 168 4.06 -5.76 -13.96
C GLY A 168 4.03 -6.75 -15.14
N GLY A 169 5.13 -7.48 -15.31
CA GLY A 169 5.35 -8.44 -16.39
C GLY A 169 4.83 -9.84 -16.12
N LEU A 170 4.10 -10.05 -15.02
CA LEU A 170 3.51 -11.35 -14.70
C LEU A 170 2.47 -11.75 -15.77
N PRO A 171 2.37 -13.05 -16.12
CA PRO A 171 1.40 -13.51 -17.11
C PRO A 171 -0.03 -13.19 -16.68
N ALA A 172 -0.83 -12.66 -17.61
CA ALA A 172 -2.27 -12.55 -17.41
C ALA A 172 -2.92 -13.93 -17.39
N LEU A 173 -4.12 -14.04 -16.80
CA LEU A 173 -4.94 -15.25 -16.92
C LEU A 173 -5.20 -15.55 -18.40
N PRO A 174 -5.04 -16.81 -18.84
CA PRO A 174 -5.51 -17.26 -20.15
C PRO A 174 -7.00 -16.92 -20.37
N ASP A 175 -7.41 -16.76 -21.62
CA ASP A 175 -8.79 -16.35 -21.97
C ASP A 175 -9.85 -17.28 -21.37
N ASP A 176 -9.67 -18.60 -21.53
CA ASP A 176 -10.60 -19.60 -21.00
C ASP A 176 -10.69 -19.55 -19.46
N ASP A 177 -9.55 -19.33 -18.78
CA ASP A 177 -9.52 -19.25 -17.31
C ASP A 177 -10.15 -17.94 -16.80
N TYR A 178 -9.88 -16.83 -17.48
CA TYR A 178 -10.53 -15.56 -17.18
C TYR A 178 -12.05 -15.65 -17.33
N ASP A 179 -12.54 -16.26 -18.41
CA ASP A 179 -13.97 -16.37 -18.68
C ASP A 179 -14.68 -17.27 -17.66
N VAL A 180 -14.04 -18.34 -17.17
CA VAL A 180 -14.56 -19.16 -16.07
C VAL A 180 -14.73 -18.34 -14.79
N VAL A 181 -13.69 -17.61 -14.38
CA VAL A 181 -13.74 -16.83 -13.14
C VAL A 181 -14.71 -15.65 -13.27
N ALA A 182 -14.72 -14.98 -14.43
CA ALA A 182 -15.66 -13.90 -14.73
C ALA A 182 -17.11 -14.37 -14.66
N GLU A 183 -17.42 -15.54 -15.24
CA GLU A 183 -18.77 -16.12 -15.19
C GLU A 183 -19.18 -16.44 -13.74
N TRP A 184 -18.28 -17.01 -12.94
CA TRP A 184 -18.54 -17.30 -11.52
C TRP A 184 -18.87 -16.04 -10.71
N PHE A 185 -18.11 -14.96 -10.89
CA PHE A 185 -18.41 -13.67 -10.26
C PHE A 185 -19.76 -13.10 -10.73
N VAL A 186 -20.06 -13.17 -12.04
CA VAL A 186 -21.34 -12.67 -12.58
C VAL A 186 -22.54 -13.44 -12.05
N ARG A 187 -22.39 -14.72 -11.72
CA ARG A 187 -23.43 -15.53 -11.07
C ARG A 187 -23.57 -15.30 -9.56
N GLY A 188 -22.78 -14.39 -8.98
CA GLY A 188 -22.82 -14.10 -7.54
C GLY A 188 -22.06 -15.12 -6.70
N GLN A 189 -21.02 -15.74 -7.27
CA GLN A 189 -20.12 -16.68 -6.58
C GLN A 189 -20.87 -17.85 -5.90
N PRO A 190 -21.70 -18.61 -6.63
CA PRO A 190 -22.40 -19.74 -6.06
C PRO A 190 -21.42 -20.73 -5.44
N LEU A 191 -21.84 -21.36 -4.34
CA LEU A 191 -21.10 -22.40 -3.61
C LEU A 191 -19.78 -21.96 -2.97
N LEU A 192 -19.56 -20.65 -2.81
CA LEU A 192 -18.35 -20.11 -2.16
C LEU A 192 -18.13 -20.73 -0.77
N ASP A 193 -19.16 -20.70 0.08
CA ASP A 193 -19.09 -21.09 1.49
C ASP A 193 -19.00 -22.61 1.65
N GLU A 194 -19.60 -23.35 0.73
CA GLU A 194 -19.55 -24.81 0.73
C GLU A 194 -18.21 -25.36 0.24
N MET A 195 -17.47 -24.62 -0.60
CA MET A 195 -16.23 -25.09 -1.21
C MET A 195 -14.97 -24.61 -0.52
N LEU A 196 -14.97 -23.40 0.02
CA LEU A 196 -13.93 -22.94 0.91
C LEU A 196 -14.21 -23.53 2.30
N ASP A 197 -13.54 -24.64 2.64
CA ASP A 197 -13.54 -25.18 4.01
C ASP A 197 -12.65 -24.30 4.91
N GLU A 198 -13.03 -23.02 5.02
CA GLU A 198 -12.40 -22.07 5.92
C GLU A 198 -12.99 -22.23 7.31
N THR A 199 -12.09 -22.39 8.28
CA THR A 199 -12.48 -22.17 9.67
C THR A 199 -12.96 -20.72 9.82
N PRO A 200 -13.91 -20.42 10.72
CA PRO A 200 -14.28 -19.04 10.94
C PRO A 200 -13.07 -18.24 11.45
N PRO A 201 -12.88 -16.98 11.01
CA PRO A 201 -11.86 -16.11 11.60
C PRO A 201 -12.10 -15.95 13.12
N PRO A 202 -11.06 -15.58 13.89
CA PRO A 202 -11.21 -15.32 15.32
C PRO A 202 -12.38 -14.37 15.60
N GLY A 203 -13.22 -14.74 16.57
CA GLY A 203 -14.44 -14.00 16.95
C GLY A 203 -14.14 -12.69 17.69
N GLN A 204 -14.58 -12.52 18.94
CA GLN A 204 -14.21 -11.33 19.71
C GLN A 204 -12.71 -11.28 20.00
N CYS A 205 -12.12 -10.08 19.98
CA CYS A 205 -10.75 -9.88 20.43
C CYS A 205 -10.66 -10.02 21.95
N ASP A 206 -9.92 -11.02 22.40
CA ASP A 206 -9.52 -11.19 23.79
C ASP A 206 -8.12 -10.60 24.00
N ALA A 207 -8.05 -9.48 24.72
CA ALA A 207 -6.78 -8.82 25.02
C ALA A 207 -5.85 -9.76 25.81
N LEU A 208 -4.59 -9.80 25.39
CA LEU A 208 -3.56 -10.67 25.97
C LEU A 208 -2.24 -9.92 25.98
N ILE A 209 -1.55 -9.91 27.12
CA ILE A 209 -0.15 -9.48 27.18
C ILE A 209 0.54 -10.47 28.12
N THR A 210 1.40 -11.33 27.59
CA THR A 210 2.11 -12.32 28.40
C THR A 210 3.31 -11.67 29.11
N PRO A 211 3.81 -12.26 30.21
CA PRO A 211 5.01 -11.76 30.89
C PRO A 211 6.27 -11.71 30.00
N SER A 212 6.33 -12.48 28.90
CA SER A 212 7.48 -12.46 27.99
C SER A 212 7.60 -11.13 27.25
N VAL A 213 6.51 -10.37 27.09
CA VAL A 213 6.54 -9.02 26.55
C VAL A 213 7.40 -8.14 27.47
N GLY A 214 7.06 -8.05 28.76
CA GLY A 214 7.84 -7.27 29.72
C GLY A 214 9.32 -7.70 29.80
N ALA A 215 9.59 -9.01 29.83
CA ALA A 215 10.95 -9.52 29.86
C ALA A 215 11.76 -9.15 28.60
N HIS A 216 11.11 -9.14 27.43
CA HIS A 216 11.72 -8.70 26.18
C HIS A 216 12.03 -7.21 26.22
N LEU A 217 11.05 -6.37 26.58
CA LEU A 217 11.19 -4.92 26.70
C LEU A 217 12.33 -4.52 27.66
N ASP A 218 12.40 -5.18 28.82
CA ASP A 218 13.46 -4.94 29.81
C ASP A 218 14.85 -5.29 29.26
N ALA A 219 14.96 -6.34 28.41
CA ALA A 219 16.22 -6.72 27.79
C ALA A 219 16.66 -5.73 26.69
N ILE A 220 15.75 -5.36 25.78
CA ILE A 220 16.07 -4.47 24.66
C ILE A 220 16.24 -3.02 25.09
N ALA A 221 15.73 -2.59 26.25
CA ALA A 221 15.98 -1.26 26.78
C ALA A 221 17.49 -0.95 26.91
N THR A 222 18.33 -1.98 27.09
CA THR A 222 19.79 -1.84 27.21
C THR A 222 20.57 -2.44 26.05
N THR A 223 19.97 -3.38 25.31
CA THR A 223 20.64 -4.12 24.22
C THR A 223 20.08 -3.85 22.84
N GLY A 224 18.91 -3.21 22.74
CA GLY A 224 18.22 -2.88 21.50
C GLY A 224 18.85 -1.73 20.73
N TRP A 225 18.22 -1.37 19.61
CA TRP A 225 18.80 -0.42 18.66
C TRP A 225 18.78 1.02 19.16
N ARG A 226 17.79 1.45 19.96
CA ARG A 226 17.84 2.78 20.59
C ARG A 226 19.11 2.94 21.44
N ALA A 227 19.38 2.00 22.33
CA ALA A 227 20.57 2.00 23.17
C ALA A 227 21.86 1.88 22.35
N SER A 228 21.88 0.98 21.36
CA SER A 228 23.06 0.75 20.51
C SER A 228 23.41 1.96 19.64
N ASN A 229 22.42 2.66 19.09
CA ASN A 229 22.61 3.85 18.27
C ASN A 229 23.13 5.02 19.12
N VAL A 230 22.61 5.20 20.34
CA VAL A 230 23.16 6.16 21.31
C VAL A 230 24.62 5.83 21.64
N ALA A 231 24.92 4.58 21.97
CA ALA A 231 26.27 4.13 22.29
C ALA A 231 27.25 4.30 21.12
N SER A 232 26.76 4.16 19.89
CA SER A 232 27.54 4.36 18.66
C SER A 232 27.70 5.83 18.27
N GLY A 233 27.07 6.75 19.01
CA GLY A 233 27.12 8.18 18.72
C GLY A 233 26.39 8.56 17.43
N LEU A 234 25.34 7.81 17.06
CA LEU A 234 24.53 8.15 15.89
C LEU A 234 23.89 9.52 16.10
N LEU A 235 24.28 10.49 15.27
CA LEU A 235 23.75 11.84 15.35
C LEU A 235 22.38 11.91 14.69
N MET A 236 21.34 12.09 15.49
CA MET A 236 19.97 12.26 15.02
C MET A 236 19.80 13.62 14.34
N TYR A 237 18.97 13.66 13.28
CA TYR A 237 18.63 14.87 12.55
C TYR A 237 18.06 15.96 13.48
N GLY A 238 18.52 17.20 13.35
CA GLY A 238 18.07 18.32 14.18
C GLY A 238 18.42 18.22 15.67
N CYS A 239 19.38 17.37 16.07
CA CYS A 239 19.82 17.24 17.47
C CYS A 239 21.20 17.87 17.75
N ALA A 240 21.81 18.56 16.77
CA ALA A 240 23.12 19.16 16.96
C ALA A 240 23.08 20.21 18.09
N GLY A 241 23.76 19.94 19.21
CA GLY A 241 23.79 20.83 20.38
C GLY A 241 22.61 20.65 21.35
N ALA A 242 21.70 19.71 21.10
CA ALA A 242 20.61 19.37 22.02
C ALA A 242 21.14 18.68 23.30
N ALA A 243 20.51 18.92 24.44
CA ALA A 243 20.89 18.28 25.71
C ALA A 243 20.27 16.88 25.86
N GLY A 244 19.12 16.63 25.23
CA GLY A 244 18.51 15.33 25.10
C GLY A 244 17.53 15.26 23.92
N PRO A 245 16.91 14.09 23.67
CA PRO A 245 16.05 13.88 22.52
C PRO A 245 14.88 14.88 22.38
N ARG A 246 14.31 15.35 23.51
CA ARG A 246 13.21 16.33 23.49
C ARG A 246 13.62 17.73 23.03
N ASP A 247 14.90 18.06 23.11
CA ASP A 247 15.43 19.36 22.68
C ASP A 247 15.81 19.37 21.19
N CYS A 248 15.67 18.23 20.50
CA CYS A 248 15.86 18.12 19.06
C CYS A 248 14.71 18.78 18.28
N LEU A 249 14.96 19.08 17.00
CA LEU A 249 13.98 19.63 16.05
C LEU A 249 13.33 20.93 16.54
N THR A 250 13.97 21.63 17.48
CA THR A 250 13.47 22.90 18.04
C THR A 250 13.55 24.04 17.02
N ASP A 251 14.49 23.94 16.08
CA ASP A 251 14.64 24.83 14.92
C ASP A 251 13.57 24.57 13.83
N GLU A 252 12.91 23.42 13.85
CA GLU A 252 11.83 23.11 12.91
C GLU A 252 10.54 23.85 13.28
N THR A 253 9.74 24.14 12.25
CA THR A 253 8.50 24.90 12.43
C THR A 253 7.51 24.15 13.32
N ASP A 254 7.11 24.75 14.44
CA ASP A 254 6.02 24.23 15.25
C ASP A 254 4.71 24.29 14.45
N ALA A 255 4.05 23.15 14.25
CA ALA A 255 2.79 23.07 13.51
C ALA A 255 1.73 24.00 14.12
N ALA A 256 1.75 24.18 15.45
CA ALA A 256 0.84 25.07 16.17
C ALA A 256 0.98 26.55 15.76
N SER A 257 2.14 26.93 15.23
CA SER A 257 2.43 28.29 14.73
C SER A 257 2.00 28.52 13.28
N THR A 258 1.62 27.46 12.57
CA THR A 258 1.19 27.54 11.16
C THR A 258 -0.32 27.76 11.06
N GLY A 259 -0.79 28.32 9.94
CA GLY A 259 -2.23 28.48 9.70
C GLY A 259 -2.98 27.17 9.44
N PHE A 260 -2.27 26.11 9.05
CA PHE A 260 -2.86 24.85 8.62
C PHE A 260 -2.74 23.72 9.65
N GLY A 261 -1.72 23.77 10.52
CA GLY A 261 -1.45 22.77 11.54
C GLY A 261 -1.79 23.18 12.97
N ALA A 262 -2.41 24.36 13.15
CA ALA A 262 -2.71 24.93 14.47
C ALA A 262 -3.49 23.99 15.41
N SER A 263 -4.34 23.12 14.85
CA SER A 263 -5.19 22.20 15.61
C SER A 263 -4.70 20.75 15.63
N TRP A 264 -3.58 20.45 14.99
CA TRP A 264 -3.14 19.07 14.77
C TRP A 264 -2.70 18.35 16.04
N ALA A 265 -2.13 19.06 17.02
CA ALA A 265 -1.62 18.45 18.24
C ALA A 265 -2.74 18.22 19.27
N VAL A 266 -2.70 17.06 19.95
CA VAL A 266 -3.52 16.86 21.17
C VAL A 266 -2.80 17.48 22.36
N SER A 267 -3.50 18.38 23.07
CA SER A 267 -2.93 19.09 24.22
C SER A 267 -2.38 18.12 25.27
N GLY A 268 -1.12 18.33 25.67
CA GLY A 268 -0.44 17.51 26.69
C GLY A 268 0.22 16.24 26.16
N HIS A 269 0.07 15.92 24.87
CA HIS A 269 0.63 14.69 24.26
C HIS A 269 1.87 14.99 23.40
N GLY A 270 2.59 16.07 23.66
CA GLY A 270 3.76 16.50 22.90
C GLY A 270 3.51 17.66 21.93
N VAL A 271 4.53 17.96 21.16
CA VAL A 271 4.54 18.99 20.10
C VAL A 271 4.61 18.32 18.74
N LEU A 272 4.16 19.04 17.71
CA LEU A 272 4.28 18.63 16.32
C LEU A 272 5.20 19.59 15.55
N ARG A 273 6.17 19.05 14.82
CA ARG A 273 7.14 19.81 14.02
C ARG A 273 6.96 19.49 12.54
N VAL A 274 6.79 20.50 11.71
CA VAL A 274 6.77 20.35 10.25
C VAL A 274 8.21 20.27 9.76
N LEU A 275 8.61 19.12 9.21
CA LEU A 275 9.97 18.85 8.73
C LEU A 275 10.16 19.22 7.26
N HIS A 276 9.12 19.03 6.44
CA HIS A 276 9.20 19.27 5.00
C HIS A 276 7.80 19.39 4.39
N GLU A 277 7.59 20.37 3.50
CA GLU A 277 6.39 20.44 2.64
C GLU A 277 6.62 19.62 1.38
N VAL A 278 5.83 18.56 1.19
CA VAL A 278 5.94 17.68 0.02
C VAL A 278 5.18 18.29 -1.15
N THR A 279 5.90 18.62 -2.23
CA THR A 279 5.34 19.34 -3.38
C THR A 279 4.77 18.43 -4.47
N TYR A 280 4.59 17.15 -4.17
CA TYR A 280 4.02 16.14 -5.06
C TYR A 280 3.12 15.21 -4.24
N ALA A 281 2.29 14.43 -4.91
CA ALA A 281 1.52 13.38 -4.24
C ALA A 281 2.44 12.20 -3.94
N SER A 282 2.68 11.93 -2.66
CA SER A 282 3.25 10.64 -2.25
C SER A 282 2.30 9.52 -2.66
N ALA A 283 2.79 8.29 -2.59
CA ALA A 283 2.00 7.08 -2.69
C ALA A 283 2.48 6.17 -1.56
N TYR A 284 1.54 5.41 -0.98
CA TYR A 284 1.71 4.32 -0.01
C TYR A 284 3.01 4.30 0.81
N TRP A 285 2.86 4.33 2.13
CA TRP A 285 3.92 4.17 3.12
C TRP A 285 4.93 5.31 3.16
N THR A 286 5.32 5.67 4.38
CA THR A 286 6.43 6.58 4.63
C THR A 286 7.26 6.00 5.76
N ARG A 287 8.58 6.00 5.58
CA ARG A 287 9.55 5.53 6.58
C ARG A 287 10.79 6.42 6.55
N SER A 288 11.46 6.53 7.68
CA SER A 288 12.69 7.29 7.81
C SER A 288 13.88 6.40 8.15
N SER A 289 15.07 6.91 7.85
CA SER A 289 16.32 6.37 8.39
C SER A 289 16.32 6.42 9.92
N ALA A 290 17.15 5.59 10.55
CA ALA A 290 17.22 5.50 12.01
C ALA A 290 17.64 6.84 12.65
N ASP A 291 18.51 7.60 11.97
CA ASP A 291 18.89 8.97 12.36
C ASP A 291 17.82 10.03 12.04
N GLY A 292 16.77 9.67 11.29
CA GLY A 292 15.70 10.55 10.85
C GLY A 292 16.09 11.57 9.80
N ARG A 293 17.27 11.49 9.17
CA ARG A 293 17.66 12.44 8.12
C ARG A 293 16.92 12.20 6.80
N PHE A 294 16.74 10.94 6.42
CA PHE A 294 16.17 10.55 5.15
C PHE A 294 14.75 10.04 5.35
N VAL A 295 13.80 10.51 4.55
CA VAL A 295 12.39 10.07 4.59
C VAL A 295 11.98 9.55 3.22
N GLY A 296 11.77 8.25 3.10
CA GLY A 296 11.38 7.58 1.87
C GLY A 296 9.87 7.34 1.78
N HIS A 297 9.34 7.35 0.55
CA HIS A 297 7.97 6.94 0.21
C HIS A 297 7.80 6.70 -1.30
N GLY A 298 6.69 6.06 -1.68
CA GLY A 298 6.25 5.98 -3.07
C GLY A 298 5.78 7.34 -3.61
N ARG A 299 5.65 7.44 -4.92
CA ARG A 299 5.17 8.62 -5.65
C ARG A 299 4.22 8.24 -6.76
N TYR A 300 3.21 9.07 -6.95
CA TYR A 300 2.27 8.91 -8.05
C TYR A 300 2.73 9.49 -9.39
N THR A 301 3.94 10.02 -9.43
CA THR A 301 4.62 10.59 -10.60
C THR A 301 5.93 9.87 -10.83
N SER A 302 6.39 9.75 -12.07
CA SER A 302 7.71 9.16 -12.36
C SER A 302 8.88 10.07 -11.93
N PRO A 303 9.99 9.53 -11.36
CA PRO A 303 10.13 8.16 -10.84
C PRO A 303 9.20 7.88 -9.65
N ASN A 304 8.67 6.65 -9.59
CA ASN A 304 7.56 6.24 -8.71
C ASN A 304 7.91 6.13 -7.22
N ALA A 305 9.11 6.56 -6.82
CA ALA A 305 9.53 6.68 -5.43
C ALA A 305 10.43 7.91 -5.24
N ALA A 306 10.55 8.37 -3.99
CA ALA A 306 11.55 9.36 -3.61
C ALA A 306 12.01 9.19 -2.18
N ILE A 307 13.15 9.80 -1.90
CA ILE A 307 13.71 9.99 -0.56
C ILE A 307 13.97 11.47 -0.37
N ILE A 308 13.38 12.07 0.66
CA ILE A 308 13.66 13.43 1.09
C ILE A 308 14.90 13.39 1.98
N ASP A 309 15.92 14.19 1.63
CA ASP A 309 17.06 14.48 2.50
C ASP A 309 16.75 15.77 3.26
N LEU A 310 16.28 15.64 4.51
CA LEU A 310 15.86 16.78 5.34
C LEU A 310 17.02 17.74 5.62
N GLN A 311 18.24 17.22 5.74
CA GLN A 311 19.42 18.05 6.00
C GLN A 311 19.79 18.95 4.81
N ALA A 312 19.60 18.45 3.60
CA ALA A 312 19.87 19.20 2.37
C ALA A 312 18.63 19.89 1.80
N ASP A 313 17.47 19.75 2.45
CA ASP A 313 16.15 20.19 2.02
C ASP A 313 15.88 19.91 0.54
N ARG A 314 16.00 18.63 0.16
CA ARG A 314 15.82 18.21 -1.24
C ARG A 314 15.21 16.83 -1.38
N VAL A 315 14.50 16.66 -2.48
CA VAL A 315 13.90 15.39 -2.91
C VAL A 315 14.88 14.67 -3.83
N ILE A 316 15.17 13.40 -3.53
CA ILE A 316 15.99 12.49 -4.34
C ILE A 316 15.04 11.49 -5.01
N PRO A 317 14.79 11.59 -6.32
CA PRO A 317 13.99 10.60 -7.04
C PRO A 317 14.66 9.22 -7.03
N VAL A 318 13.87 8.16 -6.91
CA VAL A 318 14.36 6.77 -6.89
C VAL A 318 13.63 5.96 -7.97
N ASP A 319 14.38 5.23 -8.79
CA ASP A 319 13.85 4.28 -9.78
C ASP A 319 13.45 2.96 -9.10
N ALA A 320 12.39 3.07 -8.30
CA ALA A 320 11.74 2.02 -7.56
C ALA A 320 10.23 2.33 -7.54
N SER A 321 9.42 1.37 -7.13
CA SER A 321 7.96 1.47 -7.22
C SER A 321 7.24 1.36 -5.88
N TYR A 322 7.87 0.75 -4.86
CA TYR A 322 7.21 0.36 -3.63
C TYR A 322 8.09 0.58 -2.39
N ASP A 323 7.79 -0.15 -1.32
CA ASP A 323 7.91 0.32 0.06
C ASP A 323 9.34 0.66 0.48
N PRO A 324 9.53 1.80 1.18
CA PRO A 324 10.78 2.12 1.83
C PRO A 324 10.95 1.30 3.12
N GLY A 325 12.16 0.78 3.33
CA GLY A 325 12.60 0.25 4.62
C GLY A 325 14.00 0.77 4.94
N PHE A 326 14.28 1.08 6.20
CA PHE A 326 15.61 1.50 6.64
C PHE A 326 16.10 0.57 7.74
N PHE A 327 17.37 0.17 7.68
CA PHE A 327 17.92 -0.69 8.70
C PHE A 327 18.07 0.06 10.03
N PRO A 328 17.79 -0.62 11.15
CA PRO A 328 17.70 0.02 12.45
C PRO A 328 19.06 0.51 12.99
N ASP A 329 20.15 0.08 12.37
CA ASP A 329 21.52 0.51 12.66
C ASP A 329 22.01 1.64 11.73
N ASN A 330 21.11 2.17 10.89
CA ASN A 330 21.39 3.19 9.88
C ASN A 330 22.39 2.76 8.79
N SER A 331 22.65 1.46 8.61
CA SER A 331 23.66 0.95 7.67
C SER A 331 23.19 0.91 6.22
N GLY A 332 21.87 0.85 5.99
CA GLY A 332 21.30 0.67 4.65
C GLY A 332 19.79 0.86 4.61
N PHE A 333 19.25 0.67 3.42
CA PHE A 333 17.83 0.81 3.12
C PHE A 333 17.39 -0.16 2.03
N VAL A 334 16.09 -0.44 2.00
CA VAL A 334 15.39 -1.27 1.02
C VAL A 334 14.36 -0.42 0.31
N MET A 335 14.24 -0.60 -1.01
CA MET A 335 13.22 0.00 -1.87
C MET A 335 12.82 -1.03 -2.93
N GLN A 336 11.55 -1.41 -3.01
CA GLN A 336 11.09 -2.46 -3.93
C GLN A 336 10.69 -1.94 -5.31
N GLY A 337 10.73 -2.82 -6.31
CA GLY A 337 10.30 -2.53 -7.67
C GLY A 337 11.31 -1.74 -8.52
N GLY A 338 12.58 -1.73 -8.12
CA GLY A 338 13.72 -1.25 -8.90
C GLY A 338 14.57 -2.40 -9.47
N ALA A 339 15.66 -2.07 -10.17
CA ALA A 339 16.59 -3.06 -10.73
C ALA A 339 17.35 -3.89 -9.68
N ARG A 340 17.48 -3.34 -8.47
CA ARG A 340 17.94 -3.97 -7.23
C ARG A 340 17.05 -3.43 -6.11
N ASN A 341 17.08 -4.03 -4.92
CA ASN A 341 16.13 -3.68 -3.86
C ASN A 341 16.74 -3.37 -2.50
N VAL A 342 18.04 -3.55 -2.29
CA VAL A 342 18.72 -3.12 -1.05
C VAL A 342 19.96 -2.31 -1.38
N CYS A 343 20.25 -1.27 -0.61
CA CYS A 343 21.41 -0.41 -0.78
C CYS A 343 22.04 -0.05 0.56
N ALA A 344 23.37 0.07 0.58
CA ALA A 344 24.08 0.68 1.69
C ALA A 344 23.73 2.18 1.83
N MET A 345 23.73 2.69 3.06
CA MET A 345 23.43 4.10 3.36
C MET A 345 24.44 5.07 2.72
N SER A 346 25.63 4.58 2.35
CA SER A 346 26.62 5.34 1.57
C SER A 346 26.08 5.84 0.22
N VAL A 347 25.11 5.14 -0.38
CA VAL A 347 24.45 5.58 -1.62
C VAL A 347 23.72 6.92 -1.42
N LEU A 348 23.00 7.08 -0.31
CA LEU A 348 22.28 8.32 0.01
C LEU A 348 23.21 9.42 0.50
N THR A 349 24.13 9.07 1.40
CA THR A 349 25.05 10.05 2.02
C THR A 349 26.10 10.58 1.06
N ALA A 350 26.33 9.92 -0.09
CA ALA A 350 27.11 10.48 -1.20
C ALA A 350 26.45 11.72 -1.86
N GLY A 351 25.20 12.02 -1.51
CA GLY A 351 24.48 13.18 -2.03
C GLY A 351 24.06 13.04 -3.51
N PRO A 352 23.48 11.90 -3.95
CA PRO A 352 23.11 11.71 -5.34
C PRO A 352 21.99 12.68 -5.74
N ALA A 353 21.87 13.00 -7.03
CA ALA A 353 20.74 13.74 -7.57
C ALA A 353 19.50 12.84 -7.77
N SER A 354 19.73 11.55 -8.01
CA SER A 354 18.72 10.50 -8.17
C SER A 354 19.36 9.13 -7.89
N ILE A 355 18.54 8.13 -7.59
CA ILE A 355 18.98 6.74 -7.38
C ILE A 355 18.32 5.86 -8.44
N SER A 356 19.11 5.08 -9.18
CA SER A 356 18.62 4.14 -10.20
C SER A 356 18.54 2.70 -9.71
N MET A 357 18.85 2.45 -8.43
CA MET A 357 18.93 1.12 -7.83
C MET A 357 19.95 0.20 -8.55
N THR A 358 20.99 0.78 -9.16
CA THR A 358 22.08 0.04 -9.83
C THR A 358 23.46 0.45 -9.32
N GLU A 359 23.51 1.31 -8.31
CA GLU A 359 24.72 1.83 -7.70
C GLU A 359 25.58 0.69 -7.14
N ALA A 360 26.89 0.93 -7.04
CA ALA A 360 27.83 -0.08 -6.54
C ALA A 360 27.51 -0.56 -5.10
N GLY A 361 26.85 0.29 -4.30
CA GLY A 361 26.39 -0.06 -2.95
C GLY A 361 25.04 -0.77 -2.89
N CYS A 362 24.39 -1.04 -4.03
CA CYS A 362 23.10 -1.73 -4.10
C CYS A 362 23.25 -3.20 -4.53
N ALA A 363 22.44 -4.08 -3.97
CA ALA A 363 22.39 -5.51 -4.28
C ALA A 363 20.96 -5.96 -4.57
N ASP A 364 20.84 -7.00 -5.40
CA ASP A 364 19.56 -7.67 -5.67
C ASP A 364 19.43 -8.85 -4.71
N LEU A 365 18.41 -8.81 -3.85
CA LEU A 365 18.09 -9.89 -2.92
C LEU A 365 17.15 -10.93 -3.53
N GLY A 366 16.77 -10.76 -4.80
CA GLY A 366 15.61 -11.43 -5.37
C GLY A 366 14.31 -10.83 -4.84
N GLU A 367 13.23 -11.57 -4.97
CA GLU A 367 11.90 -11.11 -4.55
C GLU A 367 11.78 -11.15 -3.02
N VAL A 368 11.78 -9.97 -2.41
CA VAL A 368 11.19 -9.73 -1.09
C VAL A 368 9.79 -9.19 -1.39
N GLY A 369 8.75 -9.83 -0.85
CA GLY A 369 7.37 -9.52 -1.17
C GLY A 369 7.00 -8.06 -0.90
N LEU A 370 5.88 -7.62 -1.47
CA LEU A 370 5.36 -6.28 -1.24
C LEU A 370 4.98 -6.07 0.24
N TYR A 371 4.93 -4.82 0.65
CA TYR A 371 4.59 -4.38 2.01
C TYR A 371 5.62 -4.90 3.01
N GLN A 372 6.90 -4.91 2.63
CA GLN A 372 7.93 -5.45 3.51
C GLN A 372 8.25 -4.55 4.71
N HIS A 373 8.76 -5.16 5.77
CA HIS A 373 9.39 -4.46 6.89
C HIS A 373 10.77 -5.06 7.17
N VAL A 374 11.68 -4.29 7.74
CA VAL A 374 13.04 -4.74 8.03
C VAL A 374 13.37 -4.63 9.52
N GLY A 375 14.23 -5.52 10.00
CA GLY A 375 14.77 -5.55 11.35
C GLY A 375 16.16 -6.15 11.33
N ALA A 376 16.91 -6.00 12.43
CA ALA A 376 18.24 -6.58 12.57
C ALA A 376 18.44 -7.11 13.98
N LEU A 377 19.05 -8.28 14.10
CA LEU A 377 19.39 -8.83 15.40
C LEU A 377 20.45 -7.92 16.06
N PRO A 378 20.25 -7.50 17.33
CA PRO A 378 21.21 -6.63 18.01
C PRO A 378 22.62 -7.23 18.11
N GLY A 379 23.62 -6.38 18.29
CA GLY A 379 25.03 -6.80 18.43
C GLY A 379 25.73 -7.15 17.12
N GLY A 380 25.25 -6.61 16.00
CA GLY A 380 25.79 -6.87 14.66
C GLY A 380 25.35 -8.22 14.08
N GLY A 381 24.17 -8.70 14.50
CA GLY A 381 23.57 -9.91 13.95
C GLY A 381 22.95 -9.69 12.57
N ASP A 382 22.39 -10.75 12.01
CA ASP A 382 21.80 -10.73 10.67
C ASP A 382 20.57 -9.81 10.59
N TYR A 383 20.34 -9.30 9.38
CA TYR A 383 19.17 -8.50 9.04
C TYR A 383 18.06 -9.43 8.53
N PHE A 384 16.82 -9.00 8.64
CA PHE A 384 15.67 -9.73 8.15
C PHE A 384 14.72 -8.77 7.45
N ALA A 385 14.22 -9.17 6.31
CA ALA A 385 13.01 -8.61 5.74
C ALA A 385 11.84 -9.54 6.06
N VAL A 386 10.67 -8.99 6.34
CA VAL A 386 9.42 -9.73 6.44
C VAL A 386 8.45 -9.23 5.39
N ASP A 387 7.74 -10.16 4.76
CA ASP A 387 6.61 -9.91 3.85
C ASP A 387 5.52 -10.96 4.07
N GLY A 388 4.36 -10.78 3.45
CA GLY A 388 3.22 -11.69 3.57
C GLY A 388 1.94 -11.06 3.02
N PRO A 389 0.77 -11.65 3.33
CA PRO A 389 -0.52 -11.05 3.00
C PRO A 389 -0.62 -9.59 3.43
N PHE A 390 -1.09 -8.74 2.53
CA PHE A 390 -1.22 -7.30 2.79
C PHE A 390 -2.54 -6.77 2.26
N VAL A 391 -2.96 -5.62 2.80
CA VAL A 391 -4.07 -4.84 2.25
C VAL A 391 -3.58 -3.44 1.91
N SER A 392 -3.86 -3.00 0.68
CA SER A 392 -3.50 -1.66 0.27
C SER A 392 -4.34 -0.61 0.97
N ASP A 393 -3.66 0.31 1.64
CA ASP A 393 -4.23 1.53 2.21
C ASP A 393 -4.21 2.62 1.15
N ASP A 394 -5.35 3.26 0.85
CA ASP A 394 -5.42 4.34 -0.14
C ASP A 394 -4.67 5.62 0.30
N GLY A 395 -4.33 5.69 1.58
CA GLY A 395 -3.67 6.79 2.25
C GLY A 395 -4.59 7.98 2.51
N GLY A 396 -5.89 7.96 2.23
CA GLY A 396 -6.69 9.18 2.26
C GLY A 396 -6.35 10.13 1.10
N HIS A 397 -5.83 9.62 -0.02
CA HIS A 397 -5.90 10.35 -1.30
C HIS A 397 -7.34 10.46 -1.79
N PHE A 398 -8.21 9.61 -1.25
CA PHE A 398 -9.64 9.64 -1.43
C PHE A 398 -10.31 9.90 -0.07
N VAL A 399 -11.64 10.02 -0.07
CA VAL A 399 -12.37 10.13 1.20
C VAL A 399 -12.45 8.72 1.75
N THR A 400 -11.75 8.53 2.85
CA THR A 400 -11.63 7.25 3.55
C THR A 400 -12.39 7.35 4.86
N HIS A 401 -13.30 6.39 5.09
CA HIS A 401 -14.26 6.35 6.19
C HIS A 401 -14.06 5.18 7.15
N GLY A 402 -12.90 4.52 7.08
CA GLY A 402 -12.57 3.42 7.95
C GLY A 402 -11.20 2.85 7.62
N ASP A 403 -10.69 2.04 8.54
CA ASP A 403 -9.41 1.38 8.35
C ASP A 403 -9.43 0.44 7.14
N PRO A 404 -8.27 0.15 6.51
CA PRO A 404 -8.19 -0.83 5.44
C PRO A 404 -8.84 -2.16 5.87
N SER A 405 -9.43 -2.94 4.97
CA SER A 405 -9.99 -4.25 5.36
C SER A 405 -8.90 -5.18 5.92
N ALA A 406 -9.29 -6.21 6.67
CA ALA A 406 -8.37 -7.18 7.27
C ALA A 406 -8.67 -8.61 6.79
N ASN A 407 -8.95 -8.77 5.49
CA ASN A 407 -9.48 -10.00 4.87
C ASN A 407 -8.42 -11.12 4.70
N PHE A 408 -7.68 -11.45 5.75
CA PHE A 408 -6.61 -12.45 5.73
C PHE A 408 -7.17 -13.87 5.94
N ALA A 409 -6.70 -14.83 5.16
CA ALA A 409 -7.18 -16.22 5.15
C ALA A 409 -6.55 -17.10 6.23
N GLN A 410 -7.14 -18.28 6.44
CA GLN A 410 -6.71 -19.25 7.44
C GLN A 410 -5.29 -19.81 7.20
N ASN A 411 -4.87 -19.87 5.94
CA ASN A 411 -3.57 -20.39 5.53
C ASN A 411 -2.49 -19.28 5.42
N SER A 412 -2.82 -18.06 5.85
CA SER A 412 -1.89 -16.93 5.84
C SER A 412 -0.58 -17.24 6.59
N GLY A 413 0.51 -16.69 6.06
CA GLY A 413 1.85 -16.83 6.64
C GLY A 413 2.72 -15.64 6.30
N ALA A 414 3.65 -15.34 7.20
CA ALA A 414 4.70 -14.35 6.97
C ALA A 414 5.97 -15.05 6.50
N SER A 415 6.63 -14.50 5.48
CA SER A 415 7.94 -14.93 5.00
C SER A 415 9.02 -14.06 5.63
N LEU A 416 9.99 -14.66 6.31
CA LEU A 416 11.18 -13.96 6.81
C LEU A 416 12.39 -14.29 5.93
N THR A 417 12.92 -13.29 5.24
CA THR A 417 14.10 -13.40 4.39
C THR A 417 15.32 -12.90 5.15
N PRO A 418 16.24 -13.78 5.59
CA PRO A 418 17.47 -13.33 6.24
C PRO A 418 18.41 -12.69 5.22
N MET A 419 19.07 -11.62 5.61
CA MET A 419 20.01 -10.85 4.80
C MET A 419 21.31 -10.71 5.58
N VAL A 420 22.42 -11.14 4.98
CA VAL A 420 23.75 -11.06 5.60
C VAL A 420 24.58 -10.02 4.86
N PHE A 421 25.17 -9.09 5.59
CA PHE A 421 26.12 -8.14 5.03
C PHE A 421 27.52 -8.78 4.94
N ASP A 422 28.09 -8.86 3.73
CA ASP A 422 29.40 -9.48 3.50
C ASP A 422 30.59 -8.50 3.68
N GLY A 423 30.30 -7.27 4.11
CA GLY A 423 31.27 -6.17 4.20
C GLY A 423 31.20 -5.20 3.02
N THR A 424 30.54 -5.57 1.92
CA THR A 424 30.35 -4.73 0.73
C THR A 424 28.87 -4.63 0.33
N THR A 425 28.17 -5.76 0.31
CA THR A 425 26.77 -5.87 -0.11
C THR A 425 25.97 -6.79 0.81
N PHE A 426 24.65 -6.66 0.75
CA PHE A 426 23.72 -7.58 1.41
C PHE A 426 23.44 -8.78 0.50
N GLN A 427 23.42 -9.98 1.10
CA GLN A 427 23.09 -11.22 0.41
C GLN A 427 21.90 -11.89 1.09
N ALA A 428 20.89 -12.25 0.30
CA ALA A 428 19.74 -13.01 0.78
C ALA A 428 20.12 -14.46 1.11
N ARG A 429 19.53 -14.98 2.17
CA ARG A 429 19.53 -16.39 2.56
C ARG A 429 18.18 -17.01 2.18
N ILE A 430 18.04 -18.33 2.37
CA ILE A 430 16.78 -19.01 2.08
C ILE A 430 15.70 -18.44 3.01
N PRO A 431 14.56 -17.93 2.49
CA PRO A 431 13.46 -17.43 3.30
C PRO A 431 12.81 -18.52 4.15
N VAL A 432 12.23 -18.12 5.29
CA VAL A 432 11.55 -19.00 6.23
C VAL A 432 10.10 -18.56 6.36
N ALA A 433 9.17 -19.42 5.95
CA ALA A 433 7.76 -19.19 6.14
C ALA A 433 7.34 -19.52 7.58
N VAL A 434 6.59 -18.62 8.20
CA VAL A 434 5.98 -18.78 9.51
C VAL A 434 4.47 -18.67 9.36
N SER A 435 3.74 -19.69 9.81
CA SER A 435 2.28 -19.68 9.77
C SER A 435 1.72 -18.62 10.74
N THR A 436 0.87 -17.75 10.20
CA THR A 436 0.19 -16.65 10.89
C THR A 436 -1.26 -16.63 10.38
N PRO A 437 -2.07 -17.62 10.78
CA PRO A 437 -3.43 -17.77 10.27
C PRO A 437 -4.26 -16.53 10.59
N TYR A 438 -5.03 -16.04 9.60
CA TYR A 438 -5.84 -14.81 9.70
C TYR A 438 -5.05 -13.53 9.99
N GLU A 439 -3.72 -13.55 9.84
CA GLU A 439 -2.87 -12.41 10.11
C GLU A 439 -2.19 -11.93 8.83
N GLY A 440 -2.11 -10.61 8.67
CA GLY A 440 -1.39 -9.96 7.57
C GLY A 440 -0.95 -8.55 7.94
N ASP A 441 -0.45 -7.81 6.96
CA ASP A 441 0.24 -6.53 7.15
C ASP A 441 1.37 -6.65 8.17
N ALA A 442 2.18 -7.71 8.06
CA ALA A 442 3.20 -8.06 9.02
C ALA A 442 4.28 -6.97 9.17
N VAL A 443 4.66 -6.67 10.40
CA VAL A 443 5.69 -5.69 10.79
C VAL A 443 6.69 -6.37 11.72
N LEU A 444 7.95 -6.37 11.31
CA LEU A 444 9.06 -6.85 12.12
C LEU A 444 9.58 -5.71 13.01
N SER A 445 9.83 -5.97 14.28
CA SER A 445 10.42 -4.98 15.18
C SER A 445 11.88 -4.67 14.82
N PRO A 446 12.43 -3.50 15.21
CA PRO A 446 13.82 -3.14 14.96
C PRO A 446 14.82 -4.22 15.39
N SER A 447 14.63 -4.88 16.54
CA SER A 447 15.51 -5.98 17.00
C SER A 447 15.29 -7.31 16.27
N ALA A 448 14.30 -7.38 15.38
CA ALA A 448 13.73 -8.58 14.82
C ALA A 448 13.17 -9.58 15.87
N GLY A 449 13.06 -9.21 17.14
CA GLY A 449 12.55 -10.10 18.19
C GLY A 449 11.03 -10.27 18.22
N LEU A 450 10.29 -9.33 17.62
CA LEU A 450 8.83 -9.32 17.62
C LEU A 450 8.29 -9.17 16.19
N LEU A 451 7.18 -9.86 15.92
CA LEU A 451 6.36 -9.71 14.72
C LEU A 451 4.97 -9.26 15.14
N ILE A 452 4.44 -8.19 14.57
CA ILE A 452 3.05 -7.80 14.79
C ILE A 452 2.30 -7.73 13.48
N SER A 453 1.04 -8.18 13.50
CA SER A 453 0.18 -8.26 12.33
C SER A 453 -1.23 -7.81 12.70
N ARG A 454 -1.96 -7.28 11.69
CA ARG A 454 -3.41 -7.08 11.78
C ARG A 454 -4.11 -8.43 11.67
N VAL A 455 -5.24 -8.58 12.36
CA VAL A 455 -5.97 -9.86 12.44
C VAL A 455 -7.32 -9.73 11.76
N SER A 456 -7.71 -10.71 10.93
CA SER A 456 -9.06 -10.82 10.40
C SER A 456 -10.06 -11.15 11.50
N GLY A 457 -11.19 -10.46 11.48
CA GLY A 457 -12.39 -10.79 12.24
C GLY A 457 -13.51 -11.29 11.32
N PRO A 458 -14.71 -11.53 11.90
CA PRO A 458 -15.91 -11.82 11.14
C PRO A 458 -16.18 -10.72 10.10
N SER A 459 -16.69 -11.11 8.93
CA SER A 459 -17.02 -10.18 7.82
C SER A 459 -15.85 -9.36 7.29
N GLY A 460 -14.60 -9.70 7.60
CA GLY A 460 -13.42 -8.98 7.10
C GLY A 460 -13.03 -7.74 7.91
N GLU A 461 -13.75 -7.46 8.99
CA GLU A 461 -13.39 -6.39 9.93
C GLU A 461 -12.08 -6.73 10.65
N GLN A 462 -11.33 -5.72 11.08
CA GLN A 462 -10.11 -5.96 11.83
C GLN A 462 -10.42 -6.37 13.28
N ASN A 463 -9.88 -7.51 13.70
CA ASN A 463 -10.01 -8.03 15.05
C ASN A 463 -8.75 -7.77 15.92
N GLY A 464 -8.26 -6.54 15.89
CA GLY A 464 -7.08 -6.13 16.64
C GLY A 464 -5.74 -6.39 15.94
N PHE A 465 -4.69 -6.41 16.77
CA PHE A 465 -3.33 -6.77 16.40
C PHE A 465 -2.87 -7.98 17.19
N THR A 466 -2.21 -8.93 16.54
CA THR A 466 -1.51 -10.05 17.21
C THR A 466 -0.02 -9.83 17.12
N MET A 467 0.65 -9.88 18.27
CA MET A 467 2.10 -9.81 18.37
C MET A 467 2.68 -11.16 18.75
N ARG A 468 3.72 -11.59 18.04
CA ARG A 468 4.42 -12.85 18.21
C ARG A 468 5.87 -12.59 18.59
N ALA A 469 6.37 -13.32 19.58
CA ALA A 469 7.79 -13.38 19.88
C ALA A 469 8.47 -14.34 18.90
N LEU A 470 9.54 -13.88 18.27
CA LEU A 470 10.34 -14.64 17.32
C LEU A 470 11.58 -15.21 18.01
N ASN A 471 11.85 -16.49 17.78
CA ASN A 471 13.09 -17.14 18.19
C ASN A 471 13.82 -17.70 16.97
N TYR A 472 15.12 -17.42 16.92
CA TYR A 472 15.99 -17.74 15.80
C TYR A 472 17.03 -18.78 16.20
N ALA A 473 17.12 -19.87 15.45
CA ALA A 473 18.20 -20.83 15.56
C ALA A 473 18.88 -21.00 14.18
N PRO A 474 20.16 -20.62 14.02
CA PRO A 474 20.85 -20.78 12.74
C PRO A 474 20.82 -22.23 12.24
N GLN A 475 20.51 -22.43 10.96
CA GLN A 475 20.40 -23.74 10.33
C GLN A 475 20.95 -23.72 8.89
N GLY A 476 22.20 -24.13 8.72
CA GLY A 476 22.85 -24.16 7.40
C GLY A 476 22.95 -22.77 6.79
N ASN A 477 22.33 -22.57 5.61
CA ASN A 477 22.29 -21.28 4.90
C ASN A 477 21.00 -20.48 5.21
N SER A 478 20.37 -20.73 6.36
CA SER A 478 19.12 -20.09 6.78
C SER A 478 18.97 -20.19 8.31
N TYR A 479 17.74 -20.04 8.78
CA TYR A 479 17.33 -20.13 10.17
C TYR A 479 16.18 -21.13 10.32
N GLN A 480 16.12 -21.77 11.47
CA GLN A 480 14.87 -22.25 12.02
C GLN A 480 14.26 -21.10 12.84
N ILE A 481 13.06 -20.66 12.48
CA ILE A 481 12.35 -19.58 13.16
C ILE A 481 11.07 -20.15 13.77
N THR A 482 10.79 -19.78 15.02
CA THR A 482 9.50 -20.05 15.66
C THR A 482 8.84 -18.74 16.07
N ALA A 483 7.53 -18.66 15.93
CA ALA A 483 6.74 -17.49 16.31
C ALA A 483 5.62 -17.88 17.26
N GLN A 484 5.63 -17.33 18.47
CA GLN A 484 4.65 -17.63 19.51
C GLN A 484 3.88 -16.37 19.86
N VAL A 485 2.54 -16.44 19.93
CA VAL A 485 1.72 -15.31 20.34
C VAL A 485 2.14 -14.84 21.73
N ALA A 486 2.58 -13.58 21.80
CA ALA A 486 3.02 -12.91 23.01
C ALA A 486 2.01 -11.84 23.48
N ALA A 487 1.29 -11.23 22.54
CA ALA A 487 0.21 -10.30 22.88
C ALA A 487 -0.90 -10.24 21.83
N ARG A 488 -2.08 -9.76 22.25
CA ARG A 488 -3.20 -9.33 21.43
C ARG A 488 -3.71 -7.99 21.94
N TYR A 489 -3.77 -7.02 21.04
CA TYR A 489 -4.25 -5.67 21.34
C TYR A 489 -5.55 -5.42 20.57
N CYS A 490 -6.62 -5.10 21.29
CA CYS A 490 -7.98 -5.02 20.74
C CYS A 490 -8.32 -3.61 20.25
N TYR A 491 -7.53 -3.13 19.27
CA TYR A 491 -7.75 -1.86 18.58
C TYR A 491 -7.64 -2.08 17.07
N SER A 492 -8.48 -1.40 16.30
CA SER A 492 -8.34 -1.28 14.85
C SER A 492 -7.38 -0.15 14.48
N GLY A 493 -6.80 -0.25 13.29
CA GLY A 493 -5.92 0.75 12.72
C GLY A 493 -5.21 0.25 11.47
N GLY A 494 -4.54 1.16 10.78
CA GLY A 494 -3.57 0.81 9.76
C GLY A 494 -2.39 0.00 10.30
N LYS A 495 -1.51 -0.44 9.40
CA LYS A 495 -0.31 -1.20 9.76
C LYS A 495 0.57 -0.39 10.74
N PRO A 496 1.01 -1.00 11.85
CA PRO A 496 1.70 -0.27 12.90
C PRO A 496 3.21 -0.14 12.65
N ALA A 497 3.92 0.52 13.57
CA ALA A 497 5.36 0.53 13.65
C ALA A 497 5.83 0.49 15.12
N PHE A 498 6.96 -0.17 15.35
CA PHE A 498 7.59 -0.27 16.68
C PHE A 498 8.60 0.88 16.92
N SER A 499 8.72 1.32 18.17
CA SER A 499 9.85 2.13 18.60
C SER A 499 11.15 1.31 18.61
N TYR A 500 12.30 1.99 18.61
CA TYR A 500 13.62 1.35 18.55
C TYR A 500 14.07 0.68 19.86
N ASP A 501 13.35 0.93 20.94
CA ASP A 501 13.37 0.21 22.22
C ASP A 501 12.13 -0.67 22.42
N GLU A 502 11.26 -0.72 21.40
CA GLU A 502 10.02 -1.49 21.27
C GLU A 502 9.03 -1.37 22.45
N GLU A 503 9.19 -0.40 23.36
CA GLU A 503 8.21 -0.13 24.42
C GLU A 503 6.88 0.37 23.83
N TRP A 504 6.95 0.98 22.64
CA TRP A 504 5.82 1.63 21.99
C TRP A 504 5.50 1.06 20.61
N LEU A 505 4.20 1.06 20.32
CA LEU A 505 3.64 0.90 18.99
C LEU A 505 3.00 2.21 18.56
N VAL A 506 3.10 2.55 17.28
CA VAL A 506 2.38 3.68 16.68
C VAL A 506 1.61 3.22 15.45
N PHE A 507 0.41 3.72 15.26
CA PHE A 507 -0.44 3.43 14.10
C PHE A 507 -1.37 4.60 13.81
N HIS A 508 -1.90 4.68 12.59
CA HIS A 508 -3.01 5.58 12.28
C HIS A 508 -4.33 4.83 12.34
N HIS A 509 -5.41 5.55 12.59
CA HIS A 509 -6.78 5.05 12.50
C HIS A 509 -7.60 6.09 11.72
N TYR A 510 -8.31 5.62 10.70
CA TYR A 510 -9.29 6.44 9.98
C TYR A 510 -10.56 6.54 10.80
N LEU A 511 -11.09 7.76 10.93
CA LEU A 511 -12.31 7.99 11.68
C LEU A 511 -13.52 7.39 10.94
N GLU A 512 -14.23 6.53 11.64
CA GLU A 512 -15.42 5.83 11.20
C GLU A 512 -16.69 6.58 11.64
N ASP A 513 -17.83 6.26 11.01
CA ASP A 513 -19.14 6.78 11.41
C ASP A 513 -19.69 6.02 12.64
N THR A 514 -18.96 6.12 13.77
CA THR A 514 -19.29 5.47 15.05
C THR A 514 -19.39 6.45 16.21
N ASP A 515 -20.14 6.06 17.26
CA ASP A 515 -20.21 6.85 18.49
C ASP A 515 -18.88 6.90 19.22
N ALA A 516 -18.07 5.83 19.13
CA ALA A 516 -16.77 5.75 19.78
C ALA A 516 -15.81 6.83 19.27
N ASP A 517 -15.72 7.01 17.95
CA ASP A 517 -14.84 8.00 17.34
C ASP A 517 -15.31 9.43 17.58
N ALA A 518 -16.61 9.66 17.47
CA ALA A 518 -17.21 10.96 17.77
C ALA A 518 -16.92 11.37 19.23
N GLN A 519 -17.12 10.44 20.18
CA GLN A 519 -16.86 10.69 21.60
C GLN A 519 -15.37 10.88 21.91
N GLU A 520 -14.48 10.13 21.24
CA GLU A 520 -13.04 10.31 21.42
C GLU A 520 -12.57 11.70 20.95
N LEU A 521 -13.21 12.28 19.93
CA LEU A 521 -12.96 13.67 19.50
C LEU A 521 -13.65 14.72 20.38
N GLY A 522 -14.44 14.30 21.37
CA GLY A 522 -15.14 15.19 22.30
C GLY A 522 -16.53 15.63 21.84
N PHE A 523 -17.11 14.99 20.82
CA PHE A 523 -18.52 15.16 20.44
C PHE A 523 -19.44 14.29 21.31
N ALA A 524 -20.74 14.55 21.29
CA ALA A 524 -21.70 13.76 22.08
C ALA A 524 -21.84 12.31 21.54
N ASP A 525 -22.02 12.18 20.23
CA ASP A 525 -22.21 10.92 19.50
C ASP A 525 -22.02 11.17 17.98
N ARG A 526 -22.16 10.13 17.15
CA ARG A 526 -21.98 10.24 15.69
C ARG A 526 -22.95 11.20 14.99
N ASN A 527 -24.07 11.53 15.62
CA ASN A 527 -25.08 12.43 15.08
C ASN A 527 -24.87 13.89 15.47
N ASP A 528 -23.85 14.20 16.29
CA ASP A 528 -23.48 15.56 16.63
C ASP A 528 -23.23 16.38 15.33
N PRO A 529 -23.86 17.56 15.16
CA PRO A 529 -23.64 18.40 13.99
C PRO A 529 -22.16 18.77 13.75
N GLY A 530 -21.36 18.84 14.83
CA GLY A 530 -19.91 19.06 14.76
C GLY A 530 -19.15 17.89 14.15
N PHE A 531 -19.68 16.66 14.23
CA PHE A 531 -19.07 15.46 13.67
C PHE A 531 -19.42 15.22 12.18
N ALA A 532 -20.42 15.94 11.65
CA ALA A 532 -20.90 15.75 10.27
C ALA A 532 -19.81 15.96 9.18
N GLY A 533 -18.82 16.81 9.45
CA GLY A 533 -17.67 17.00 8.54
C GLY A 533 -16.84 15.72 8.38
N TYR A 534 -16.59 15.00 9.47
CA TYR A 534 -15.82 13.74 9.45
C TYR A 534 -16.56 12.65 8.69
N ARG A 535 -17.88 12.54 8.89
CA ARG A 535 -18.72 11.58 8.16
C ARG A 535 -18.79 11.81 6.66
N THR A 536 -18.53 13.04 6.19
CA THR A 536 -18.60 13.38 4.76
C THR A 536 -17.24 13.44 4.09
N SER A 537 -16.21 13.86 4.82
CA SER A 537 -14.89 14.16 4.26
C SER A 537 -13.78 13.27 4.80
N GLY A 538 -14.07 12.38 5.75
CA GLY A 538 -13.08 11.53 6.41
C GLY A 538 -12.02 12.32 7.19
N ALA A 539 -11.20 11.59 7.93
CA ALA A 539 -9.94 12.05 8.52
C ALA A 539 -9.23 10.84 9.14
N SER A 540 -7.95 10.98 9.49
CA SER A 540 -7.23 9.96 10.27
C SER A 540 -6.37 10.59 11.35
N ASN A 541 -6.22 9.88 12.47
CA ASN A 541 -5.36 10.30 13.56
C ASN A 541 -4.29 9.26 13.89
N ILE A 542 -3.18 9.72 14.45
CA ILE A 542 -2.11 8.87 14.97
C ILE A 542 -2.38 8.51 16.43
N TYR A 543 -2.13 7.27 16.77
CA TYR A 543 -2.24 6.70 18.11
C TYR A 543 -0.90 6.10 18.52
N LEU A 544 -0.52 6.36 19.76
CA LEU A 544 0.62 5.76 20.44
C LEU A 544 0.09 4.75 21.46
N MET A 545 0.65 3.55 21.49
CA MET A 545 0.26 2.48 22.40
C MET A 545 1.48 1.88 23.10
N SER A 546 1.40 1.71 24.42
CA SER A 546 2.41 0.97 25.17
C SER A 546 2.25 -0.53 24.94
N LEU A 547 3.30 -1.22 24.49
CA LEU A 547 3.25 -2.68 24.35
C LEU A 547 3.12 -3.38 25.70
N ARG A 548 3.69 -2.79 26.74
CA ARG A 548 3.68 -3.34 28.10
C ARG A 548 2.29 -3.38 28.72
N THR A 549 1.49 -2.35 28.49
CA THR A 549 0.19 -2.18 29.14
C THR A 549 -0.99 -2.33 28.21
N GLY A 550 -0.77 -2.19 26.90
CA GLY A 550 -1.83 -2.09 25.89
C GLY A 550 -2.61 -0.77 25.96
N GLN A 551 -2.20 0.20 26.78
CA GLN A 551 -2.89 1.50 26.83
C GLN A 551 -2.53 2.33 25.59
N ARG A 552 -3.56 2.86 24.92
CA ARG A 552 -3.42 3.77 23.78
C ARG A 552 -3.73 5.22 24.15
N VAL A 553 -3.08 6.16 23.48
CA VAL A 553 -3.40 7.59 23.49
C VAL A 553 -3.40 8.14 22.06
N ARG A 554 -4.35 9.02 21.75
CA ARG A 554 -4.37 9.74 20.48
C ARG A 554 -3.39 10.90 20.52
N ILE A 555 -2.50 11.04 19.53
CA ILE A 555 -1.47 12.09 19.54
C ILE A 555 -1.74 13.22 18.52
N THR A 556 -2.61 12.98 17.54
CA THR A 556 -3.09 14.02 16.60
C THR A 556 -4.58 14.29 16.72
N ASN A 557 -5.01 15.44 16.20
CA ASN A 557 -6.40 15.87 16.12
C ASN A 557 -6.65 16.53 14.76
N MET A 558 -6.70 15.70 13.72
CA MET A 558 -6.93 16.15 12.34
C MET A 558 -8.37 16.66 12.17
N ALA A 559 -8.53 17.73 11.41
CA ALA A 559 -9.84 18.23 11.01
C ALA A 559 -10.44 17.38 9.86
N PRO A 560 -11.72 17.55 9.50
CA PRO A 560 -12.28 16.89 8.32
C PRO A 560 -11.42 17.15 7.06
N ASN A 561 -11.23 16.12 6.24
CA ASN A 561 -10.37 16.12 5.04
C ASN A 561 -8.86 16.29 5.34
N GLN A 562 -8.42 16.03 6.57
CA GLN A 562 -7.02 15.94 6.95
C GLN A 562 -6.70 14.54 7.47
N TYR A 563 -5.58 13.98 7.02
CA TYR A 563 -5.19 12.60 7.32
C TYR A 563 -3.75 12.56 7.81
N ALA A 564 -3.53 12.14 9.06
CA ALA A 564 -2.22 11.80 9.57
C ALA A 564 -1.99 10.29 9.39
N LEU A 565 -0.90 9.90 8.71
CA LEU A 565 -0.75 8.58 8.12
C LEU A 565 0.66 8.02 8.23
N TYR A 566 0.75 6.68 8.18
CA TYR A 566 2.01 5.93 8.10
C TYR A 566 3.04 6.31 9.17
N PRO A 567 2.63 6.39 10.45
CA PRO A 567 3.55 6.77 11.51
C PRO A 567 4.64 5.72 11.70
N HIS A 568 5.82 6.17 12.09
CA HIS A 568 6.98 5.34 12.39
C HIS A 568 7.94 6.09 13.31
N PHE A 569 8.89 5.38 13.90
CA PHE A 569 9.82 5.97 14.85
C PHE A 569 11.17 6.31 14.21
N ARG A 570 11.74 7.43 14.66
CA ARG A 570 13.17 7.69 14.65
C ARG A 570 13.81 6.98 15.84
N SER A 571 15.10 6.66 15.74
CA SER A 571 15.78 5.83 16.74
C SER A 571 15.80 6.42 18.16
N ASP A 572 15.63 7.72 18.32
CA ASP A 572 15.66 8.38 19.63
C ASP A 572 14.28 8.51 20.30
N GLY A 573 13.19 8.13 19.62
CA GLY A 573 11.82 8.15 20.15
C GLY A 573 10.90 9.19 19.50
N TRP A 574 11.39 10.04 18.60
CA TRP A 574 10.51 10.88 17.78
C TRP A 574 9.67 10.03 16.82
N ILE A 575 8.43 10.42 16.60
CA ILE A 575 7.49 9.75 15.68
C ILE A 575 7.38 10.61 14.42
N TYR A 576 7.69 10.05 13.27
CA TYR A 576 7.51 10.70 11.97
C TYR A 576 6.28 10.13 11.28
N PHE A 577 5.56 10.98 10.56
CA PHE A 577 4.37 10.61 9.78
C PHE A 577 4.15 11.63 8.67
N ILE A 578 3.25 11.31 7.74
CA ILE A 578 2.81 12.27 6.72
C ILE A 578 1.44 12.81 7.12
N VAL A 579 1.24 14.13 6.96
CA VAL A 579 -0.07 14.75 7.01
C VAL A 579 -0.50 15.10 5.61
N ARG A 580 -1.63 14.57 5.16
CA ARG A 580 -2.28 14.97 3.93
C ARG A 580 -3.44 15.91 4.23
N ASP A 581 -3.41 17.08 3.62
CA ASP A 581 -4.45 18.09 3.77
C ASP A 581 -5.16 18.29 2.43
N GLY A 582 -6.34 17.68 2.31
CA GLY A 582 -7.15 17.78 1.11
C GLY A 582 -7.70 19.20 0.86
N GLY A 583 -7.79 20.04 1.90
CA GLY A 583 -8.18 21.45 1.77
C GLY A 583 -7.08 22.31 1.13
N ARG A 584 -5.82 21.97 1.40
CA ARG A 584 -4.65 22.62 0.78
C ARG A 584 -4.16 21.94 -0.49
N ASN A 585 -4.58 20.69 -0.73
CA ASN A 585 -3.96 19.81 -1.73
C ASN A 585 -2.43 19.75 -1.54
N ARG A 586 -2.03 19.53 -0.29
CA ARG A 586 -0.64 19.51 0.17
C ARG A 586 -0.41 18.36 1.14
N GLU A 587 0.84 17.93 1.19
CA GLU A 587 1.33 16.93 2.12
C GLU A 587 2.52 17.48 2.88
N ASP A 588 2.65 17.12 4.16
CA ASP A 588 3.72 17.57 5.03
C ASP A 588 4.32 16.36 5.75
N VAL A 589 5.65 16.27 5.81
CA VAL A 589 6.33 15.36 6.74
C VAL A 589 6.35 16.02 8.10
N VAL A 590 5.82 15.34 9.11
CA VAL A 590 5.65 15.87 10.47
C VAL A 590 6.31 14.94 11.48
N ALA A 591 6.91 15.52 12.51
CA ALA A 591 7.45 14.82 13.67
C ALA A 591 6.66 15.11 14.94
N SER A 592 6.58 14.15 15.85
CA SER A 592 6.01 14.27 17.19
C SER A 592 6.95 13.72 18.26
N ASP A 593 7.06 14.41 19.40
CA ASP A 593 7.78 13.93 20.58
C ASP A 593 6.89 13.15 21.57
N ALA A 594 5.68 12.75 21.17
CA ALA A 594 4.67 12.17 22.06
C ALA A 594 5.17 10.98 22.90
N ALA A 595 5.97 10.07 22.31
CA ALA A 595 6.55 8.95 23.04
C ALA A 595 7.57 9.40 24.10
N LEU A 596 8.36 10.44 23.80
CA LEU A 596 9.29 11.03 24.76
C LEU A 596 8.58 11.76 25.90
N VAL A 597 7.40 12.32 25.63
CA VAL A 597 6.53 12.88 26.69
C VAL A 597 5.98 11.75 27.56
N ALA A 598 5.52 10.66 26.95
CA ALA A 598 4.96 9.51 27.66
C ALA A 598 6.00 8.77 28.52
N GLU A 599 7.27 8.73 28.11
CA GLU A 599 8.40 8.18 28.89
C GLU A 599 8.75 8.99 30.14
N GLY A 600 8.43 10.29 30.14
CA GLY A 600 8.71 11.22 31.23
C GLY A 600 7.62 11.28 32.30
N LEU A 601 6.56 10.48 32.15
CA LEU A 601 5.47 10.29 33.12
C LEU A 601 5.73 9.02 33.95
#